data_AF-A0A9J6EEA0-F1
#
_entry.id   AF-A0A9J6EEA0-F1
#
_cell.length_a   1.000
_cell.length_b   1.000
_cell.length_c   1.000
_cell.angle_alpha   90.00
_cell.angle_beta   90.00
_cell.angle_gamma   90.00
#
_symmetry.space_group_name_H-M   'P 1'
#
loop_
_entity.id
_entity.type
_entity.pdbx_description
1 polymer ?
#
loop_
_entity_poly.entity_id
_entity_poly.type
_entity_poly.pdbx_seq_one_letter_code
_entity_poly.pdbx_strand_id
1 'polypeptide(L)'
;MGGTAVSSHASSKKHLAGLKCRSSASQTGMLSFFTPATNASAKCSEDRTVAPEEPAPTTSAKTSMSGFLLKSAVTKAEIMWCLNAVATHGSFRSTAASASLFPLMFPGCEVAEKLHLGKDKVGYTICHGIASYFRKNLLSSLAGVPFLVVSFDESLNKVTQKQQMDVLVRYWDDTTDGTVKTQYLTSCFLGQTCAEDLASAFRKATEELKQAKILQVSMDGPNVNMKFLRSLKEELKELDESHNILDIGSCGLHVMNGAYKAGHAATGWDVIGFLRSSYNLFKCVPARRADYVTFTGSALFPLKFCAVRWLENGKVITRALELLPNLVKFVEGSVKAKKQPTCSSCSAVANAVREQLLPVKLAFMLSICEELEPFLAEFHADNPMVPFLSTALHSILRSLLARIVKKEVLVAADTPAKLLKIDLEKLENCIPLPTFDIGFAAKKELCKVPKMPQLTLHQFKKDCVSFVKACCHKVVERSPLKYKLTRGASCLDPTFALSPEAGPKRLTLALEVLSEQQ
;
A
#
# COMPACT_ATOMS: atom_id res chain seq x y z
N MET A 1 -6.04 35.43 -32.15
CA MET A 1 -6.78 35.24 -33.42
C MET A 1 -8.24 34.99 -33.08
N GLY A 2 -9.18 35.74 -33.66
CA GLY A 2 -10.60 35.69 -33.29
C GLY A 2 -11.32 34.43 -33.78
N GLY A 3 -12.30 33.95 -33.01
CA GLY A 3 -13.01 32.68 -33.26
C GLY A 3 -13.60 32.56 -34.67
N THR A 4 -14.05 33.66 -35.27
CA THR A 4 -14.61 33.69 -36.63
C THR A 4 -13.58 33.31 -37.71
N ALA A 5 -12.31 33.66 -37.52
CA ALA A 5 -11.24 33.30 -38.45
C ALA A 5 -10.89 31.79 -38.38
N VAL A 6 -11.02 31.21 -37.18
CA VAL A 6 -10.79 29.77 -36.95
C VAL A 6 -11.92 28.95 -37.58
N SER A 7 -13.18 29.38 -37.41
CA SER A 7 -14.34 28.70 -38.02
C SER A 7 -14.34 28.79 -39.55
N SER A 8 -13.93 29.93 -40.12
CA SER A 8 -13.80 30.10 -41.58
C SER A 8 -12.65 29.26 -42.16
N HIS A 9 -11.52 29.16 -41.45
CA HIS A 9 -10.41 28.31 -41.87
C HIS A 9 -10.79 26.81 -41.84
N ALA A 10 -11.47 26.37 -40.77
CA ALA A 10 -11.92 24.98 -40.60
C ALA A 10 -12.91 24.52 -41.68
N SER A 11 -13.71 25.44 -42.21
CA SER A 11 -14.69 25.16 -43.27
C SER A 11 -14.17 25.43 -44.69
N SER A 12 -12.91 25.88 -44.83
CA SER A 12 -12.32 26.15 -46.14
C SER A 12 -12.08 24.87 -46.94
N LYS A 13 -12.33 24.93 -48.27
CA LYS A 13 -12.11 23.79 -49.18
C LYS A 13 -10.66 23.28 -49.16
N LYS A 14 -9.67 24.15 -48.90
CA LYS A 14 -8.26 23.76 -48.72
C LYS A 14 -8.05 22.91 -47.45
N HIS A 15 -8.70 23.24 -46.34
CA HIS A 15 -8.59 22.49 -45.09
C HIS A 15 -9.28 21.12 -45.19
N LEU A 16 -10.46 21.06 -45.80
CA LEU A 16 -11.18 19.81 -46.05
C LEU A 16 -10.45 18.88 -47.03
N ALA A 17 -9.78 19.43 -48.05
CA ALA A 17 -8.92 18.66 -48.95
C ALA A 17 -7.66 18.14 -48.23
N GLY A 18 -7.08 18.93 -47.31
CA GLY A 18 -5.95 18.53 -46.48
C GLY A 18 -6.29 17.41 -45.48
N LEU A 19 -7.52 17.39 -44.95
CA LEU A 19 -8.00 16.32 -44.06
C LEU A 19 -8.17 14.98 -44.80
N LYS A 20 -8.66 15.00 -46.05
CA LYS A 20 -8.78 13.79 -46.88
C LYS A 20 -7.43 13.22 -47.32
N CYS A 21 -6.39 14.05 -47.40
CA CYS A 21 -5.04 13.62 -47.75
C CYS A 21 -4.20 13.16 -46.53
N ARG A 22 -4.66 13.44 -45.29
CA ARG A 22 -3.99 13.07 -44.03
C ARG A 22 -4.51 11.79 -43.38
N SER A 23 -5.62 11.22 -43.85
CA SER A 23 -6.10 9.90 -43.37
C SER A 23 -5.27 8.71 -43.89
N SER A 24 -4.30 8.94 -44.77
CA SER A 24 -3.44 7.91 -45.36
C SER A 24 -1.93 8.15 -45.16
N ALA A 25 -1.53 9.12 -44.31
CA ALA A 25 -0.12 9.37 -44.01
C ALA A 25 0.08 9.69 -42.52
N SER A 26 0.88 8.87 -41.84
CA SER A 26 1.46 9.12 -40.53
C SER A 26 1.98 10.56 -40.42
N GLN A 27 1.43 11.36 -39.51
CA GLN A 27 2.01 12.65 -39.14
C GLN A 27 3.08 12.45 -38.08
N THR A 28 4.31 12.62 -38.53
CA THR A 28 5.53 12.86 -37.78
C THR A 28 5.37 14.01 -36.78
N GLY A 29 5.60 13.74 -35.50
CA GLY A 29 5.81 14.75 -34.46
C GLY A 29 7.30 15.04 -34.29
N MET A 30 7.65 16.32 -34.13
CA MET A 30 8.78 16.97 -33.43
C MET A 30 10.12 16.22 -33.18
N LEU A 31 10.47 15.22 -33.98
CA LEU A 31 11.74 14.47 -33.91
C LEU A 31 12.68 14.81 -35.07
N SER A 32 12.31 15.73 -35.97
CA SER A 32 13.14 16.12 -37.11
C SER A 32 14.28 17.10 -36.77
N PHE A 33 14.53 17.39 -35.50
CA PHE A 33 15.60 18.29 -35.06
C PHE A 33 16.89 17.57 -34.62
N PHE A 34 16.89 16.25 -34.49
CA PHE A 34 18.05 15.50 -34.01
C PHE A 34 18.26 14.20 -34.80
N THR A 35 18.83 14.27 -36.00
CA THR A 35 19.51 13.12 -36.62
C THR A 35 20.58 13.59 -37.60
N PRO A 36 21.84 13.13 -37.47
CA PRO A 36 22.80 13.15 -38.57
C PRO A 36 22.61 11.93 -39.49
N ALA A 37 23.09 12.08 -40.73
CA ALA A 37 22.83 11.25 -41.89
C ALA A 37 23.40 9.82 -41.87
N THR A 38 22.73 8.97 -42.65
CA THR A 38 23.04 7.59 -43.05
C THR A 38 24.37 7.43 -43.80
N ASN A 39 24.98 6.24 -43.70
CA ASN A 39 25.72 5.63 -44.81
C ASN A 39 25.46 4.10 -44.90
N ALA A 40 25.33 3.61 -46.13
CA ALA A 40 25.00 2.25 -46.53
C ALA A 40 26.17 1.59 -47.28
N SER A 41 26.31 0.26 -47.19
CA SER A 41 27.02 -0.64 -48.14
C SER A 41 26.79 -2.10 -47.67
N ALA A 42 26.08 -3.00 -48.36
CA ALA A 42 26.36 -3.78 -49.58
C ALA A 42 27.32 -5.00 -49.42
N LYS A 43 26.72 -6.20 -49.50
CA LYS A 43 27.13 -7.55 -49.99
C LYS A 43 28.57 -8.08 -49.84
N CYS A 44 28.71 -9.37 -49.45
CA CYS A 44 29.24 -10.45 -50.33
C CYS A 44 29.13 -11.87 -49.73
N SER A 45 29.26 -12.87 -50.62
CA SER A 45 29.06 -14.32 -50.50
C SER A 45 30.39 -15.08 -50.65
N GLU A 46 30.46 -16.34 -50.18
CA GLU A 46 31.20 -17.54 -50.67
C GLU A 46 31.47 -18.48 -49.46
N ASP A 47 30.89 -19.68 -49.33
CA ASP A 47 31.00 -20.96 -50.07
C ASP A 47 32.22 -21.83 -49.70
N ARG A 48 31.97 -23.08 -49.29
CA ARG A 48 32.90 -24.23 -49.29
C ARG A 48 32.18 -25.54 -48.95
N THR A 49 32.08 -26.39 -49.97
CA THR A 49 31.57 -27.76 -50.03
C THR A 49 32.56 -28.82 -49.51
N VAL A 50 32.07 -29.93 -48.93
CA VAL A 50 32.66 -31.29 -49.03
C VAL A 50 31.56 -32.38 -49.15
N ALA A 51 31.79 -33.24 -50.15
CA ALA A 51 31.27 -34.53 -50.67
C ALA A 51 30.46 -35.56 -49.79
N PRO A 52 29.85 -36.60 -50.43
CA PRO A 52 28.52 -37.14 -50.08
C PRO A 52 28.48 -38.55 -49.45
N GLU A 53 27.40 -38.87 -48.73
CA GLU A 53 26.98 -40.24 -48.40
C GLU A 53 25.54 -40.49 -48.89
N GLU A 54 25.29 -41.67 -49.46
CA GLU A 54 23.99 -42.09 -50.01
C GLU A 54 22.91 -42.30 -48.93
N PRO A 55 21.62 -42.09 -49.26
CA PRO A 55 20.55 -41.97 -48.27
C PRO A 55 19.89 -43.30 -47.89
N ALA A 56 19.65 -43.50 -46.59
CA ALA A 56 18.65 -44.43 -46.10
C ALA A 56 17.23 -43.86 -46.32
N PRO A 57 16.19 -44.69 -46.54
CA PRO A 57 14.89 -44.25 -46.99
C PRO A 57 14.19 -43.42 -45.89
N THR A 58 14.05 -42.12 -46.13
CA THR A 58 13.29 -41.21 -45.27
C THR A 58 11.82 -41.33 -45.64
N THR A 59 11.02 -42.00 -44.80
CA THR A 59 9.57 -41.85 -44.81
C THR A 59 9.24 -40.42 -44.41
N SER A 60 8.93 -39.57 -45.40
CA SER A 60 8.46 -38.21 -45.13
C SER A 60 7.07 -38.26 -44.52
N ALA A 61 6.98 -38.32 -43.21
CA ALA A 61 5.79 -37.86 -42.51
C ALA A 61 5.76 -36.33 -42.68
N LYS A 62 4.91 -35.83 -43.59
CA LYS A 62 4.56 -34.42 -43.66
C LYS A 62 3.80 -34.06 -42.37
N THR A 63 4.53 -33.81 -41.29
CA THR A 63 3.95 -33.21 -40.08
C THR A 63 3.70 -31.75 -40.40
N SER A 64 2.53 -31.45 -40.93
CA SER A 64 2.09 -30.08 -41.16
C SER A 64 2.19 -29.30 -39.86
N MET A 65 2.95 -28.21 -39.86
CA MET A 65 3.03 -27.23 -38.78
C MET A 65 1.66 -26.62 -38.41
N SER A 66 0.61 -26.89 -39.20
CA SER A 66 -0.77 -26.53 -38.87
C SER A 66 -1.30 -27.17 -37.59
N GLY A 67 -0.75 -28.31 -37.16
CA GLY A 67 -1.11 -28.96 -35.88
C GLY A 67 -0.58 -28.23 -34.63
N PHE A 68 0.40 -27.34 -34.81
CA PHE A 68 1.01 -26.54 -33.73
C PHE A 68 0.45 -25.12 -33.64
N LEU A 69 -0.45 -24.71 -34.55
CA LEU A 69 -1.05 -23.38 -34.55
C LEU A 69 -2.24 -23.32 -33.58
N LEU A 70 -2.14 -22.41 -32.60
CA LEU A 70 -3.17 -21.90 -31.69
C LEU A 70 -4.44 -21.44 -32.44
N LYS A 71 -5.28 -22.36 -32.92
CA LYS A 71 -6.53 -22.05 -33.62
C LYS A 71 -7.64 -23.04 -33.29
N SER A 72 -7.91 -23.27 -32.01
CA SER A 72 -9.19 -23.87 -31.62
C SER A 72 -9.95 -22.92 -30.69
N ALA A 73 -11.25 -22.82 -30.91
CA ALA A 73 -12.15 -22.19 -29.95
C ALA A 73 -12.02 -22.83 -28.55
N VAL A 74 -11.58 -24.11 -28.48
CA VAL A 74 -11.21 -24.83 -27.27
C VAL A 74 -10.06 -24.14 -26.54
N THR A 75 -8.90 -23.90 -27.17
CA THR A 75 -7.77 -23.25 -26.49
C THR A 75 -8.11 -21.84 -26.00
N LYS A 76 -8.91 -21.09 -26.78
CA LYS A 76 -9.42 -19.78 -26.33
C LYS A 76 -10.28 -19.94 -25.07
N ALA A 77 -11.21 -20.88 -25.06
CA ALA A 77 -12.05 -21.17 -23.90
C ALA A 77 -11.21 -21.61 -22.69
N GLU A 78 -10.18 -22.43 -22.91
CA GLU A 78 -9.27 -22.88 -21.86
C GLU A 78 -8.48 -21.72 -21.23
N ILE A 79 -7.93 -20.83 -22.05
CA ILE A 79 -7.22 -19.62 -21.58
C ILE A 79 -8.19 -18.71 -20.82
N MET A 80 -9.39 -18.46 -21.36
CA MET A 80 -10.41 -17.64 -20.69
C MET A 80 -10.80 -18.24 -19.34
N TRP A 81 -10.94 -19.56 -19.26
CA TRP A 81 -11.24 -20.25 -18.01
C TRP A 81 -10.09 -20.15 -17.00
N CYS A 82 -8.84 -20.26 -17.46
CA CYS A 82 -7.66 -20.04 -16.63
C CYS A 82 -7.56 -18.59 -16.13
N LEU A 83 -7.84 -17.60 -16.98
CA LEU A 83 -7.89 -16.18 -16.59
C LEU A 83 -8.99 -15.94 -15.55
N ASN A 84 -10.17 -16.52 -15.75
CA ASN A 84 -11.25 -16.45 -14.77
C ASN A 84 -10.84 -17.07 -13.43
N ALA A 85 -10.12 -18.19 -13.44
CA ALA A 85 -9.60 -18.81 -12.21
C ALA A 85 -8.64 -17.87 -11.46
N VAL A 86 -7.76 -17.15 -12.17
CA VAL A 86 -6.89 -16.14 -11.56
C VAL A 86 -7.71 -14.99 -10.98
N ALA A 87 -8.63 -14.42 -11.77
CA ALA A 87 -9.44 -13.28 -11.37
C ALA A 87 -10.37 -13.57 -10.18
N THR A 88 -10.82 -14.82 -10.03
CA THR A 88 -11.71 -15.26 -8.96
C THR A 88 -11.00 -15.94 -7.80
N HIS A 89 -9.66 -15.97 -7.81
CA HIS A 89 -8.84 -16.71 -6.83
C HIS A 89 -9.21 -18.20 -6.71
N GLY A 90 -9.64 -18.82 -7.80
CA GLY A 90 -9.98 -20.23 -7.87
C GLY A 90 -8.74 -21.13 -7.73
N SER A 91 -8.87 -22.20 -6.94
CA SER A 91 -7.81 -23.22 -6.87
C SER A 91 -7.72 -24.01 -8.18
N PHE A 92 -6.51 -24.40 -8.60
CA PHE A 92 -6.34 -25.19 -9.84
C PHE A 92 -7.16 -26.48 -9.86
N ARG A 93 -7.39 -27.09 -8.69
CA ARG A 93 -8.23 -28.29 -8.56
C ARG A 93 -9.70 -27.95 -8.81
N SER A 94 -10.19 -26.87 -8.22
CA SER A 94 -11.58 -26.42 -8.45
C SER A 94 -11.80 -26.02 -9.90
N THR A 95 -10.87 -25.28 -10.50
CA THR A 95 -10.93 -24.87 -11.91
C THR A 95 -11.01 -26.08 -12.85
N ALA A 96 -10.18 -27.09 -12.60
CA ALA A 96 -10.19 -28.33 -13.37
C ALA A 96 -11.49 -29.13 -13.16
N ALA A 97 -11.96 -29.25 -11.91
CA ALA A 97 -13.20 -29.94 -11.59
C ALA A 97 -14.41 -29.27 -12.28
N SER A 98 -14.51 -27.95 -12.24
CA SER A 98 -15.57 -27.23 -12.94
C SER A 98 -15.50 -27.42 -14.46
N ALA A 99 -14.30 -27.38 -15.04
CA ALA A 99 -14.09 -27.61 -16.46
C ALA A 99 -14.59 -29.01 -16.91
N SER A 100 -14.43 -30.03 -16.07
CA SER A 100 -14.90 -31.39 -16.37
C SER A 100 -16.42 -31.53 -16.46
N LEU A 101 -17.18 -30.57 -15.95
CA LEU A 101 -18.64 -30.55 -16.02
C LEU A 101 -19.17 -29.93 -17.32
N PHE A 102 -18.35 -29.19 -18.06
CA PHE A 102 -18.79 -28.46 -19.25
C PHE A 102 -19.41 -29.33 -20.36
N PRO A 103 -18.90 -30.54 -20.68
CA PRO A 103 -19.56 -31.42 -21.63
C PRO A 103 -21.01 -31.77 -21.23
N LEU A 104 -21.26 -31.91 -19.91
CA LEU A 104 -22.59 -32.22 -19.38
C LEU A 104 -23.49 -30.98 -19.33
N MET A 105 -22.92 -29.81 -19.02
CA MET A 105 -23.67 -28.55 -18.94
C MET A 105 -24.05 -28.01 -20.32
N PHE A 106 -23.26 -28.32 -21.35
CA PHE A 106 -23.42 -27.80 -22.72
C PHE A 106 -23.42 -28.95 -23.75
N PRO A 107 -24.44 -29.82 -23.77
CA PRO A 107 -24.50 -30.94 -24.69
C PRO A 107 -24.53 -30.48 -26.16
N GLY A 108 -23.76 -31.13 -27.03
CA GLY A 108 -23.66 -30.79 -28.46
C GLY A 108 -22.75 -29.59 -28.77
N CYS A 109 -22.14 -28.98 -27.76
CA CYS A 109 -21.13 -27.94 -27.95
C CYS A 109 -19.75 -28.57 -28.16
N GLU A 110 -19.24 -28.55 -29.40
CA GLU A 110 -17.93 -29.12 -29.76
C GLU A 110 -16.79 -28.55 -28.89
N VAL A 111 -16.88 -27.27 -28.52
CA VAL A 111 -15.88 -26.63 -27.65
C VAL A 111 -15.91 -27.23 -26.25
N ALA A 112 -17.09 -27.41 -25.68
CA ALA A 112 -17.26 -27.95 -24.32
C ALA A 112 -16.86 -29.43 -24.26
N GLU A 113 -17.23 -30.23 -25.27
CA GLU A 113 -16.86 -31.64 -25.39
C GLU A 113 -15.34 -31.84 -25.44
N LYS A 114 -14.63 -30.95 -26.12
CA LYS A 114 -13.18 -31.04 -26.31
C LYS A 114 -12.38 -30.32 -25.22
N LEU A 115 -13.01 -29.51 -24.37
CA LEU A 115 -12.34 -28.76 -23.31
C LEU A 115 -11.85 -29.70 -22.21
N HIS A 116 -10.52 -29.89 -22.14
CA HIS A 116 -9.89 -30.77 -21.17
C HIS A 116 -8.83 -29.99 -20.40
N LEU A 117 -9.19 -29.54 -19.20
CA LEU A 117 -8.32 -28.81 -18.28
C LEU A 117 -8.08 -29.61 -17.01
N GLY A 118 -7.00 -30.41 -17.00
CA GLY A 118 -6.48 -31.00 -15.77
C GLY A 118 -5.80 -29.96 -14.88
N LYS A 119 -5.67 -30.25 -13.57
CA LYS A 119 -5.04 -29.35 -12.58
C LYS A 119 -3.66 -28.85 -13.04
N ASP A 120 -2.84 -29.74 -13.56
CA ASP A 120 -1.48 -29.42 -13.99
C ASP A 120 -1.47 -28.62 -15.29
N LYS A 121 -2.41 -28.87 -16.20
CA LYS A 121 -2.59 -28.06 -17.43
C LYS A 121 -3.03 -26.63 -17.08
N VAL A 122 -3.93 -26.45 -16.12
CA VAL A 122 -4.32 -25.12 -15.61
C VAL A 122 -3.09 -24.40 -15.05
N GLY A 123 -2.36 -25.05 -14.14
CA GLY A 123 -1.15 -24.46 -13.55
C GLY A 123 -0.10 -24.11 -14.60
N TYR A 124 0.16 -25.00 -15.54
CA TYR A 124 1.14 -24.78 -16.62
C TYR A 124 0.71 -23.63 -17.53
N THR A 125 -0.56 -23.60 -17.94
CA THR A 125 -1.12 -22.54 -18.80
C THR A 125 -1.00 -21.18 -18.12
N ILE A 126 -1.30 -21.09 -16.82
CA ILE A 126 -1.20 -19.85 -16.05
C ILE A 126 0.27 -19.43 -15.89
N CYS A 127 1.12 -20.30 -15.34
CA CYS A 127 2.48 -19.93 -14.94
C CYS A 127 3.46 -19.79 -16.11
N HIS A 128 3.35 -20.63 -17.15
CA HIS A 128 4.32 -20.65 -18.24
C HIS A 128 3.78 -20.03 -19.54
N GLY A 129 2.45 -20.02 -19.73
CA GLY A 129 1.82 -19.37 -20.88
C GLY A 129 1.43 -17.91 -20.58
N ILE A 130 0.35 -17.76 -19.80
CA ILE A 130 -0.32 -16.47 -19.54
C ILE A 130 0.62 -15.49 -18.83
N ALA A 131 1.24 -15.90 -17.71
CA ALA A 131 2.11 -15.02 -16.93
C ALA A 131 3.31 -14.50 -17.74
N SER A 132 3.91 -15.37 -18.57
CA SER A 132 5.02 -15.00 -19.47
C SER A 132 4.59 -13.94 -20.49
N TYR A 133 3.39 -14.09 -21.08
CA TYR A 133 2.83 -13.09 -22.00
C TYR A 133 2.63 -11.73 -21.32
N PHE A 134 1.95 -11.69 -20.17
CA PHE A 134 1.70 -10.43 -19.46
C PHE A 134 2.99 -9.77 -18.97
N ARG A 135 3.98 -10.55 -18.50
CA ARG A 135 5.30 -10.03 -18.13
C ARG A 135 5.99 -9.36 -19.31
N LYS A 136 6.04 -10.03 -20.46
CA LYS A 136 6.66 -9.47 -21.68
C LYS A 136 5.95 -8.20 -22.14
N ASN A 137 4.62 -8.19 -22.08
CA ASN A 137 3.83 -7.02 -22.43
C ASN A 137 4.14 -5.83 -21.50
N LEU A 138 4.21 -6.07 -20.19
CA LEU A 138 4.61 -5.07 -19.20
C LEU A 138 6.01 -4.53 -19.53
N LEU A 139 7.02 -5.38 -19.64
CA LEU A 139 8.39 -4.95 -19.92
C LEU A 139 8.51 -4.16 -21.24
N SER A 140 7.75 -4.56 -22.26
CA SER A 140 7.68 -3.84 -23.54
C SER A 140 7.10 -2.44 -23.36
N SER A 141 6.03 -2.29 -22.56
CA SER A 141 5.46 -0.98 -22.25
C SER A 141 6.44 -0.09 -21.47
N LEU A 142 7.22 -0.66 -20.54
CA LEU A 142 8.21 0.08 -19.75
C LEU A 142 9.45 0.50 -20.55
N ALA A 143 9.69 -0.11 -21.72
CA ALA A 143 10.84 0.22 -22.56
C ALA A 143 10.81 1.67 -23.05
N GLY A 144 9.62 2.18 -23.40
CA GLY A 144 9.41 3.56 -23.86
C GLY A 144 9.28 4.60 -22.74
N VAL A 145 8.99 4.15 -21.50
CA VAL A 145 8.79 5.06 -20.37
C VAL A 145 10.14 5.68 -19.93
N PRO A 146 10.23 7.01 -19.75
CA PRO A 146 11.48 7.66 -19.34
C PRO A 146 11.83 7.39 -17.88
N PHE A 147 10.85 7.45 -16.98
CA PHE A 147 11.05 7.36 -15.53
C PHE A 147 10.04 6.41 -14.87
N LEU A 148 10.51 5.69 -13.86
CA LEU A 148 9.76 4.69 -13.12
C LEU A 148 9.86 4.97 -11.62
N VAL A 149 8.75 4.74 -10.92
CA VAL A 149 8.75 4.57 -9.48
C VAL A 149 8.73 3.07 -9.18
N VAL A 150 9.68 2.58 -8.41
CA VAL A 150 9.67 1.17 -7.96
C VAL A 150 9.18 1.14 -6.52
N SER A 151 8.12 0.39 -6.26
CA SER A 151 7.60 0.20 -4.91
C SER A 151 7.85 -1.22 -4.47
N PHE A 152 8.16 -1.44 -3.20
CA PHE A 152 8.11 -2.79 -2.65
C PHE A 152 7.46 -2.81 -1.26
N ASP A 153 6.80 -3.93 -0.97
CA ASP A 153 6.27 -4.27 0.35
C ASP A 153 6.77 -5.66 0.73
N GLU A 154 6.98 -5.86 2.04
CA GLU A 154 7.52 -7.12 2.54
C GLU A 154 6.56 -7.79 3.53
N SER A 155 6.36 -9.09 3.35
CA SER A 155 5.52 -9.87 4.25
C SER A 155 6.01 -11.30 4.42
N LEU A 156 5.65 -11.93 5.55
CA LEU A 156 5.91 -13.35 5.75
C LEU A 156 4.98 -14.18 4.85
N ASN A 157 5.55 -14.90 3.89
CA ASN A 157 4.80 -15.88 3.12
C ASN A 157 4.57 -17.15 3.96
N LYS A 158 3.29 -17.46 4.22
CA LYS A 158 2.89 -18.59 5.08
C LYS A 158 3.15 -19.97 4.48
N VAL A 159 3.33 -20.07 3.15
CA VAL A 159 3.57 -21.34 2.48
C VAL A 159 5.06 -21.63 2.43
N THR A 160 5.85 -20.68 1.94
CA THR A 160 7.30 -20.85 1.79
C THR A 160 8.06 -20.62 3.09
N GLN A 161 7.42 -20.03 4.11
CA GLN A 161 8.04 -19.62 5.38
C GLN A 161 9.25 -18.69 5.16
N LYS A 162 9.20 -17.91 4.08
CA LYS A 162 10.21 -16.91 3.70
C LYS A 162 9.60 -15.53 3.72
N GLN A 163 10.45 -14.51 3.86
CA GLN A 163 10.03 -13.15 3.57
C GLN A 163 9.78 -13.05 2.07
N GLN A 164 8.61 -12.54 1.70
CA GLN A 164 8.25 -12.22 0.33
C GLN A 164 8.32 -10.70 0.18
N MET A 165 9.15 -10.24 -0.75
CA MET A 165 9.22 -8.86 -1.19
C MET A 165 8.47 -8.75 -2.52
N ASP A 166 7.30 -8.13 -2.50
CA ASP A 166 6.50 -7.86 -3.69
C ASP A 166 6.93 -6.54 -4.29
N VAL A 167 7.32 -6.56 -5.57
CA VAL A 167 7.84 -5.40 -6.29
C VAL A 167 6.83 -4.95 -7.32
N LEU A 168 6.48 -3.67 -7.28
CA LEU A 168 5.58 -3.00 -8.18
C LEU A 168 6.31 -1.86 -8.90
N VAL A 169 5.86 -1.56 -10.10
CA VAL A 169 6.32 -0.41 -10.88
C VAL A 169 5.16 0.55 -11.09
N ARG A 170 5.43 1.83 -10.93
CA ARG A 170 4.48 2.90 -11.21
C ARG A 170 5.07 3.85 -12.24
N TYR A 171 4.27 4.17 -13.25
CA TYR A 171 4.70 4.96 -14.39
C TYR A 171 3.55 5.71 -15.04
N TRP A 172 3.90 6.71 -15.84
CA TRP A 172 2.95 7.43 -16.70
C TRP A 172 2.79 6.67 -18.01
N ASP A 173 1.56 6.28 -18.34
CA ASP A 173 1.21 5.64 -19.61
C ASP A 173 0.64 6.67 -20.57
N ASP A 174 1.49 7.17 -21.46
CA ASP A 174 1.12 8.11 -22.52
C ASP A 174 0.51 7.41 -23.76
N THR A 175 0.60 6.08 -23.83
CA THR A 175 0.23 5.31 -25.03
C THR A 175 -1.25 4.95 -25.11
N THR A 176 -1.92 4.81 -23.97
CA THR A 176 -3.33 4.38 -23.93
C THR A 176 -4.28 5.47 -23.46
N ASP A 177 -4.09 5.99 -22.25
CA ASP A 177 -5.08 6.81 -21.55
C ASP A 177 -4.51 8.09 -20.90
N GLY A 178 -3.19 8.29 -20.91
CA GLY A 178 -2.57 9.44 -20.25
C GLY A 178 -2.80 9.40 -18.74
N THR A 179 -2.54 8.24 -18.12
CA THR A 179 -2.78 8.02 -16.69
C THR A 179 -1.55 7.44 -15.98
N VAL A 180 -1.54 7.56 -14.64
CA VAL A 180 -0.57 6.86 -13.79
C VAL A 180 -1.03 5.42 -13.60
N LYS A 181 -0.21 4.45 -13.98
CA LYS A 181 -0.46 3.02 -13.77
C LYS A 181 0.49 2.47 -12.72
N THR A 182 -0.04 1.61 -11.85
CA THR A 182 0.77 0.79 -10.93
C THR A 182 0.56 -0.67 -11.31
N GLN A 183 1.65 -1.37 -11.63
CA GLN A 183 1.59 -2.78 -12.02
C GLN A 183 2.55 -3.61 -11.19
N TYR A 184 2.12 -4.83 -10.85
CA TYR A 184 2.98 -5.82 -10.23
C TYR A 184 4.07 -6.25 -11.21
N LEU A 185 5.33 -6.23 -10.76
CA LEU A 185 6.49 -6.64 -11.55
C LEU A 185 6.88 -8.09 -11.25
N THR A 186 7.15 -8.38 -9.98
CA THR A 186 7.62 -9.70 -9.53
C THR A 186 7.63 -9.79 -7.99
N SER A 187 7.89 -10.98 -7.45
CA SER A 187 8.16 -11.22 -6.04
C SER A 187 9.55 -11.85 -5.87
N CYS A 188 10.26 -11.44 -4.82
CA CYS A 188 11.47 -12.13 -4.36
C CYS A 188 11.20 -12.82 -3.02
N PHE A 189 11.79 -14.01 -2.83
CA PHE A 189 11.64 -14.79 -1.60
C PHE A 189 12.99 -14.87 -0.87
N LEU A 190 13.08 -14.18 0.26
CA LEU A 190 14.30 -14.04 1.05
C LEU A 190 14.23 -14.91 2.32
N GLY A 191 15.33 -15.60 2.62
CA GLY A 191 15.50 -16.32 3.90
C GLY A 191 16.04 -15.45 5.02
N GLN A 192 16.84 -14.44 4.67
CA GLN A 192 17.39 -13.41 5.55
C GLN A 192 17.05 -12.04 4.96
N THR A 193 16.94 -11.03 5.81
CA THR A 193 16.48 -9.68 5.43
C THR A 193 17.39 -8.61 6.03
N CYS A 194 18.71 -8.73 5.81
CA CYS A 194 19.60 -7.58 6.01
C CYS A 194 19.53 -6.63 4.80
N ALA A 195 20.19 -5.47 4.89
CA ALA A 195 20.09 -4.45 3.85
C ALA A 195 20.73 -4.92 2.53
N GLU A 196 21.77 -5.73 2.64
CA GLU A 196 22.49 -6.34 1.53
C GLU A 196 21.64 -7.39 0.81
N ASP A 197 20.86 -8.20 1.56
CA ASP A 197 19.90 -9.15 1.01
C ASP A 197 18.79 -8.42 0.24
N LEU A 198 18.26 -7.33 0.81
CA LEU A 198 17.24 -6.50 0.16
C LEU A 198 17.78 -5.86 -1.12
N ALA A 199 19.02 -5.34 -1.09
CA ALA A 199 19.66 -4.79 -2.28
C ALA A 199 19.81 -5.83 -3.38
N SER A 200 20.28 -7.03 -3.03
CA SER A 200 20.41 -8.15 -3.97
C SER A 200 19.06 -8.55 -4.57
N ALA A 201 18.03 -8.69 -3.73
CA ALA A 201 16.69 -9.03 -4.18
C ALA A 201 16.08 -7.93 -5.05
N PHE A 202 16.28 -6.66 -4.71
CA PHE A 202 15.79 -5.52 -5.48
C PHE A 202 16.45 -5.46 -6.86
N ARG A 203 17.78 -5.64 -6.93
CA ARG A 203 18.51 -5.72 -8.20
C ARG A 203 18.00 -6.86 -9.06
N LYS A 204 17.82 -8.05 -8.49
CA LYS A 204 17.25 -9.19 -9.20
C LYS A 204 15.83 -8.92 -9.69
N ALA A 205 15.00 -8.27 -8.88
CA ALA A 205 13.63 -7.94 -9.26
C ALA A 205 13.56 -6.92 -10.40
N THR A 206 14.54 -6.01 -10.45
CA THR A 206 14.62 -4.90 -11.40
C THR A 206 15.65 -5.09 -12.50
N GLU A 207 16.22 -6.29 -12.65
CA GLU A 207 17.30 -6.60 -13.60
C GLU A 207 16.92 -6.29 -15.06
N GLU A 208 15.67 -6.59 -15.43
CA GLU A 208 15.14 -6.30 -16.77
C GLU A 208 14.75 -4.82 -16.96
N LEU A 209 14.83 -4.01 -15.90
CA LEU A 209 14.64 -2.56 -15.95
C LEU A 209 15.99 -1.87 -16.04
N LYS A 210 16.06 -0.80 -16.84
CA LYS A 210 17.22 0.09 -16.81
C LYS A 210 17.21 0.84 -15.48
N GLN A 211 18.17 0.55 -14.59
CA GLN A 211 18.24 1.17 -13.26
C GLN A 211 18.26 2.70 -13.29
N ALA A 212 18.90 3.30 -14.31
CA ALA A 212 18.91 4.75 -14.53
C ALA A 212 17.51 5.37 -14.77
N LYS A 213 16.46 4.56 -15.01
CA LYS A 213 15.07 5.03 -15.09
C LYS A 213 14.39 5.14 -13.72
N ILE A 214 14.97 4.58 -12.66
CA ILE A 214 14.34 4.54 -11.34
C ILE A 214 14.41 5.93 -10.72
N LEU A 215 13.30 6.66 -10.78
CA LEU A 215 13.18 8.02 -10.24
C LEU A 215 12.99 8.03 -8.73
N GLN A 216 12.29 7.03 -8.19
CA GLN A 216 11.95 6.96 -6.77
C GLN A 216 11.75 5.51 -6.34
N VAL A 217 12.08 5.22 -5.07
CA VAL A 217 11.78 3.93 -4.43
C VAL A 217 10.81 4.12 -3.26
N SER A 218 9.62 3.54 -3.37
CA SER A 218 8.57 3.60 -2.34
C SER A 218 8.57 2.33 -1.50
N MET A 219 8.76 2.50 -0.19
CA MET A 219 8.90 1.38 0.76
C MET A 219 8.46 1.83 2.17
N ASP A 220 8.32 0.89 3.09
CA ASP A 220 8.14 1.19 4.51
C ASP A 220 9.44 1.71 5.16
N GLY A 221 9.38 2.05 6.45
CA GLY A 221 10.44 2.82 7.12
C GLY A 221 11.35 2.10 8.13
N PRO A 222 11.52 0.76 8.17
CA PRO A 222 12.43 0.13 9.10
C PRO A 222 13.88 0.51 8.78
N ASN A 223 14.76 0.42 9.79
CA ASN A 223 16.15 0.85 9.64
C ASN A 223 16.91 0.09 8.54
N VAL A 224 16.56 -1.18 8.30
CA VAL A 224 17.14 -2.01 7.24
C VAL A 224 16.83 -1.41 5.86
N ASN A 225 15.57 -1.06 5.62
CA ASN A 225 15.11 -0.51 4.34
C ASN A 225 15.71 0.88 4.10
N MET A 226 15.78 1.70 5.16
CA MET A 226 16.48 2.98 5.09
C MET A 226 17.98 2.85 4.83
N LYS A 227 18.63 1.79 5.31
CA LYS A 227 20.03 1.49 4.96
C LYS A 227 20.14 1.09 3.49
N PHE A 228 19.29 0.17 3.03
CA PHE A 228 19.20 -0.23 1.62
C PHE A 228 19.07 0.97 0.68
N LEU A 229 18.12 1.90 0.93
CA LEU A 229 17.91 3.05 0.05
C LEU A 229 19.12 3.98 0.00
N ARG A 230 19.85 4.15 1.11
CA ARG A 230 21.09 4.94 1.11
C ARG A 230 22.16 4.29 0.25
N SER A 231 22.39 2.99 0.41
CA SER A 231 23.36 2.26 -0.40
C SER A 231 22.99 2.24 -1.89
N LEU A 232 21.71 2.10 -2.23
CA LEU A 232 21.24 2.19 -3.61
C LEU A 232 21.49 3.58 -4.21
N LYS A 233 21.25 4.65 -3.44
CA LYS A 233 21.53 6.02 -3.88
C LYS A 233 23.01 6.25 -4.16
N GLU A 234 23.90 5.74 -3.30
CA GLU A 234 25.35 5.83 -3.48
C GLU A 234 25.78 5.08 -4.74
N GLU A 235 25.34 3.83 -4.91
CA GLU A 235 25.65 2.98 -6.08
C GLU A 235 25.18 3.61 -7.41
N LEU A 236 23.93 4.09 -7.49
CA LEU A 236 23.44 4.69 -8.74
C LEU A 236 24.16 5.99 -9.08
N LYS A 237 24.59 6.75 -8.06
CA LYS A 237 25.37 7.97 -8.26
C LYS A 237 26.80 7.69 -8.71
N GLU A 238 27.39 6.57 -8.29
CA GLU A 238 28.69 6.11 -8.81
C GLU A 238 28.61 5.67 -10.27
N LEU A 239 27.47 5.12 -10.70
CA LEU A 239 27.23 4.71 -12.09
C LEU A 239 26.92 5.89 -13.02
N ASP A 240 26.16 6.86 -12.53
CA ASP A 240 25.78 8.08 -13.24
C ASP A 240 25.67 9.21 -12.21
N GLU A 241 26.67 10.11 -12.19
CA GLU A 241 26.72 11.21 -11.24
C GLU A 241 25.50 12.15 -11.31
N SER A 242 24.81 12.18 -12.46
CA SER A 242 23.59 12.96 -12.66
C SER A 242 22.33 12.25 -12.17
N HIS A 243 22.39 10.94 -11.90
CA HIS A 243 21.24 10.17 -11.46
C HIS A 243 20.99 10.33 -9.97
N ASN A 244 19.80 10.81 -9.61
CA ASN A 244 19.39 11.02 -8.24
C ASN A 244 18.01 10.42 -7.97
N ILE A 245 17.93 9.51 -6.99
CA ILE A 245 16.64 9.00 -6.49
C ILE A 245 15.96 10.08 -5.66
N LEU A 246 14.77 10.49 -6.07
CA LEU A 246 13.93 11.43 -5.35
C LEU A 246 13.50 10.88 -3.98
N ASP A 247 13.58 11.73 -2.95
CA ASP A 247 13.20 11.36 -1.59
C ASP A 247 11.94 12.10 -1.13
N ILE A 248 10.90 11.31 -0.83
CA ILE A 248 9.67 11.77 -0.22
C ILE A 248 9.42 11.12 1.16
N GLY A 249 10.40 10.37 1.66
CA GLY A 249 10.32 9.59 2.90
C GLY A 249 9.74 8.19 2.72
N SER A 250 9.57 7.50 3.85
CA SER A 250 8.94 6.18 3.92
C SER A 250 7.41 6.26 3.95
N CYS A 251 6.75 5.11 3.76
CA CYS A 251 5.30 4.97 3.83
C CYS A 251 4.66 5.67 5.06
N GLY A 252 3.84 6.70 4.81
CA GLY A 252 3.16 7.47 5.86
C GLY A 252 2.19 6.65 6.71
N LEU A 253 1.60 5.59 6.14
CA LEU A 253 0.68 4.69 6.85
C LEU A 253 1.38 3.94 7.98
N HIS A 254 2.61 3.47 7.71
CA HIS A 254 3.45 2.82 8.70
C HIS A 254 3.89 3.79 9.81
N VAL A 255 4.16 5.05 9.45
CA VAL A 255 4.47 6.11 10.44
C VAL A 255 3.29 6.33 11.39
N MET A 256 2.07 6.44 10.89
CA MET A 256 0.88 6.65 11.73
C MET A 256 0.57 5.45 12.63
N ASN A 257 0.65 4.22 12.10
CA ASN A 257 0.50 3.02 12.91
C ASN A 257 1.60 2.92 13.99
N GLY A 258 2.85 3.24 13.62
CA GLY A 258 3.98 3.29 14.54
C GLY A 258 3.80 4.36 15.63
N ALA A 259 3.24 5.52 15.28
CA ALA A 259 2.96 6.58 16.23
C ALA A 259 1.90 6.19 17.25
N TYR A 260 0.79 5.61 16.80
CA TYR A 260 -0.24 5.10 17.71
C TYR A 260 0.31 4.01 18.63
N LYS A 261 1.11 3.07 18.09
CA LYS A 261 1.84 2.07 18.88
C LYS A 261 2.77 2.69 19.93
N ALA A 262 3.52 3.73 19.57
CA ALA A 262 4.39 4.44 20.50
C ALA A 262 3.61 5.12 21.64
N GLY A 263 2.44 5.68 21.33
CA GLY A 263 1.50 6.21 22.33
C GLY A 263 1.10 5.14 23.36
N HIS A 264 0.69 3.97 22.90
CA HIS A 264 0.34 2.85 23.79
C HIS A 264 1.52 2.41 24.67
N ALA A 265 2.73 2.36 24.11
CA ALA A 265 3.93 1.99 24.87
C ALA A 265 4.28 3.02 25.97
N ALA A 266 3.97 4.30 25.76
CA ALA A 266 4.32 5.38 26.67
C ALA A 266 3.48 5.44 27.96
N THR A 267 2.31 4.79 28.00
CA THR A 267 1.43 4.82 29.18
C THR A 267 1.66 3.67 30.16
N GLY A 268 2.27 2.57 29.70
CA GLY A 268 2.39 1.34 30.48
C GLY A 268 1.05 0.67 30.81
N TRP A 269 -0.07 1.10 30.21
CA TRP A 269 -1.38 0.49 30.49
C TRP A 269 -1.50 -0.89 29.84
N ASP A 270 -2.03 -1.87 30.57
CA ASP A 270 -2.27 -3.23 30.05
C ASP A 270 -3.57 -3.35 29.23
N VAL A 271 -3.89 -2.33 28.44
CA VAL A 271 -5.08 -2.34 27.56
C VAL A 271 -4.93 -3.39 26.46
N ILE A 272 -3.73 -3.59 25.93
CA ILE A 272 -3.47 -4.56 24.87
C ILE A 272 -3.64 -5.99 25.40
N GLY A 273 -3.13 -6.27 26.61
CA GLY A 273 -3.33 -7.55 27.27
C GLY A 273 -4.80 -7.86 27.48
N PHE A 274 -5.58 -6.86 27.92
CA PHE A 274 -7.04 -6.97 28.01
C PHE A 274 -7.69 -7.26 26.65
N LEU A 275 -7.44 -6.47 25.60
CA LEU A 275 -8.08 -6.64 24.29
C LEU A 275 -7.79 -8.03 23.69
N ARG A 276 -6.54 -8.50 23.78
CA ARG A 276 -6.13 -9.83 23.31
C ARG A 276 -6.78 -10.94 24.13
N SER A 277 -6.78 -10.80 25.45
CA SER A 277 -7.33 -11.80 26.37
C SER A 277 -8.84 -11.93 26.20
N SER A 278 -9.56 -10.82 26.03
CA SER A 278 -11.00 -10.80 25.75
C SER A 278 -11.34 -11.64 24.52
N TYR A 279 -10.60 -11.50 23.42
CA TYR A 279 -10.80 -12.35 22.23
C TYR A 279 -10.43 -13.82 22.46
N ASN A 280 -9.23 -14.07 23.01
CA ASN A 280 -8.72 -15.42 23.21
C ASN A 280 -9.55 -16.23 24.21
N LEU A 281 -10.23 -15.57 25.14
CA LEU A 281 -11.15 -16.20 26.08
C LEU A 281 -12.26 -16.97 25.37
N PHE A 282 -12.76 -16.48 24.23
CA PHE A 282 -13.88 -17.08 23.50
C PHE A 282 -13.47 -17.71 22.15
N LYS A 283 -12.24 -17.48 21.70
CA LYS A 283 -11.72 -17.97 20.42
C LYS A 283 -11.66 -19.50 20.41
N CYS A 284 -12.41 -20.12 19.49
CA CYS A 284 -12.45 -21.58 19.31
C CYS A 284 -12.86 -22.36 20.58
N VAL A 285 -13.65 -21.76 21.48
CA VAL A 285 -14.16 -22.45 22.68
C VAL A 285 -15.69 -22.36 22.76
N PRO A 286 -16.43 -23.31 22.15
CA PRO A 286 -17.89 -23.28 22.11
C PRO A 286 -18.54 -23.25 23.49
N ALA A 287 -18.04 -24.01 24.46
CA ALA A 287 -18.58 -24.08 25.81
C ALA A 287 -18.61 -22.69 26.49
N ARG A 288 -17.49 -21.95 26.43
CA ARG A 288 -17.40 -20.60 27.01
C ARG A 288 -18.32 -19.60 26.28
N ARG A 289 -18.52 -19.77 24.97
CA ARG A 289 -19.46 -18.94 24.20
C ARG A 289 -20.90 -19.22 24.61
N ALA A 290 -21.27 -20.48 24.83
CA ALA A 290 -22.58 -20.86 25.33
C ALA A 290 -22.83 -20.31 26.75
N ASP A 291 -21.86 -20.45 27.65
CA ASP A 291 -21.93 -19.87 28.99
C ASP A 291 -22.02 -18.34 28.93
N TYR A 292 -21.26 -17.67 28.06
CA TYR A 292 -21.34 -16.22 27.84
C TYR A 292 -22.74 -15.78 27.40
N VAL A 293 -23.33 -16.43 26.40
CA VAL A 293 -24.70 -16.12 25.96
C VAL A 293 -25.69 -16.35 27.10
N THR A 294 -25.54 -17.44 27.85
CA THR A 294 -26.41 -17.77 28.98
C THR A 294 -26.32 -16.74 30.11
N PHE A 295 -25.12 -16.30 30.48
CA PHE A 295 -24.93 -15.37 31.61
C PHE A 295 -25.21 -13.92 31.25
N THR A 296 -25.02 -13.53 29.98
CA THR A 296 -25.10 -12.13 29.56
C THR A 296 -26.35 -11.81 28.76
N GLY A 297 -26.99 -12.80 28.14
CA GLY A 297 -28.06 -12.63 27.16
C GLY A 297 -27.59 -12.13 25.79
N SER A 298 -26.27 -11.98 25.57
CA SER A 298 -25.70 -11.40 24.36
C SER A 298 -24.94 -12.44 23.53
N ALA A 299 -25.13 -12.41 22.20
CA ALA A 299 -24.33 -13.15 21.23
C ALA A 299 -23.21 -12.29 20.61
N LEU A 300 -22.93 -11.12 21.17
CA LEU A 300 -21.88 -10.22 20.70
C LEU A 300 -20.55 -10.58 21.36
N PHE A 301 -19.52 -10.81 20.54
CA PHE A 301 -18.20 -11.29 21.01
C PHE A 301 -17.06 -10.30 20.72
N PRO A 302 -15.95 -10.36 21.47
CA PRO A 302 -14.78 -9.52 21.23
C PRO A 302 -14.15 -9.75 19.85
N LEU A 303 -13.53 -8.71 19.30
CA LEU A 303 -12.81 -8.78 18.02
C LEU A 303 -11.33 -9.05 18.24
N LYS A 304 -10.69 -9.67 17.24
CA LYS A 304 -9.25 -9.96 17.28
C LYS A 304 -8.44 -8.68 17.16
N PHE A 305 -7.54 -8.45 18.11
CA PHE A 305 -6.55 -7.38 18.05
C PHE A 305 -5.53 -7.62 16.92
N CYS A 306 -5.27 -6.61 16.10
CA CYS A 306 -4.26 -6.61 15.05
C CYS A 306 -2.92 -6.04 15.58
N ALA A 307 -1.89 -6.87 15.64
CA ALA A 307 -0.58 -6.48 16.17
C ALA A 307 0.33 -5.74 15.17
N VAL A 308 -0.04 -5.76 13.89
CA VAL A 308 0.73 -5.14 12.79
C VAL A 308 0.15 -3.77 12.45
N ARG A 309 -1.18 -3.70 12.22
CA ARG A 309 -1.89 -2.48 11.86
C ARG A 309 -2.67 -1.95 13.07
N TRP A 310 -1.99 -1.14 13.87
CA TRP A 310 -2.47 -0.71 15.17
C TRP A 310 -3.73 0.15 15.11
N LEU A 311 -3.88 0.97 14.07
CA LEU A 311 -5.04 1.83 13.87
C LEU A 311 -6.28 1.06 13.40
N GLU A 312 -6.14 -0.14 12.82
CA GLU A 312 -7.32 -1.00 12.56
C GLU A 312 -8.00 -1.50 13.85
N ASN A 313 -7.39 -1.26 15.02
CA ASN A 313 -7.95 -1.64 16.30
C ASN A 313 -8.98 -0.64 16.85
N GLY A 314 -9.30 0.47 16.17
CA GLY A 314 -10.40 1.35 16.57
C GLY A 314 -11.69 0.56 16.79
N LYS A 315 -12.11 -0.23 15.79
CA LYS A 315 -13.26 -1.15 15.91
C LYS A 315 -13.15 -2.18 17.03
N VAL A 316 -11.93 -2.61 17.38
CA VAL A 316 -11.67 -3.57 18.46
C VAL A 316 -11.90 -2.89 19.81
N ILE A 317 -11.44 -1.65 19.97
CA ILE A 317 -11.66 -0.82 21.16
C ILE A 317 -13.14 -0.45 21.30
N THR A 318 -13.80 -0.03 20.21
CA THR A 318 -15.24 0.23 20.18
C THR A 318 -16.04 -1.00 20.63
N ARG A 319 -15.74 -2.18 20.05
CA ARG A 319 -16.35 -3.44 20.49
C ARG A 319 -16.06 -3.73 21.95
N ALA A 320 -14.84 -3.51 22.41
CA ALA A 320 -14.49 -3.79 23.80
C ALA A 320 -15.29 -2.91 24.78
N LEU A 321 -15.45 -1.61 24.48
CA LEU A 321 -16.28 -0.68 25.27
C LEU A 321 -17.73 -1.17 25.37
N GLU A 322 -18.32 -1.60 24.25
CA GLU A 322 -19.68 -2.15 24.20
C GLU A 322 -19.83 -3.43 25.05
N LEU A 323 -18.78 -4.26 25.09
CA LEU A 323 -18.80 -5.55 25.77
C LEU A 323 -18.44 -5.50 27.24
N LEU A 324 -17.92 -4.39 27.77
CA LEU A 324 -17.50 -4.30 29.18
C LEU A 324 -18.58 -4.79 30.17
N PRO A 325 -19.86 -4.37 30.08
CA PRO A 325 -20.89 -4.85 30.99
C PRO A 325 -21.13 -6.36 30.89
N ASN A 326 -21.03 -6.92 29.68
CA ASN A 326 -21.21 -8.34 29.44
C ASN A 326 -20.03 -9.16 29.95
N LEU A 327 -18.80 -8.64 29.82
CA LEU A 327 -17.61 -9.29 30.38
C LEU A 327 -17.65 -9.33 31.91
N VAL A 328 -18.14 -8.27 32.56
CA VAL A 328 -18.40 -8.26 34.02
C VAL A 328 -19.41 -9.35 34.38
N LYS A 329 -20.58 -9.38 33.73
CA LYS A 329 -21.61 -10.41 33.94
C LYS A 329 -21.08 -11.83 33.71
N PHE A 330 -20.27 -12.04 32.67
CA PHE A 330 -19.66 -13.34 32.40
C PHE A 330 -18.72 -13.78 33.52
N VAL A 331 -17.83 -12.89 33.98
CA VAL A 331 -16.90 -13.19 35.08
C VAL A 331 -17.69 -13.54 36.34
N GLU A 332 -18.65 -12.72 36.74
CA GLU A 332 -19.50 -12.97 37.92
C GLU A 332 -20.34 -14.25 37.80
N GLY A 333 -20.99 -14.46 36.66
CA GLY A 333 -21.80 -15.64 36.37
C GLY A 333 -20.98 -16.92 36.39
N SER A 334 -19.75 -16.88 35.83
CA SER A 334 -18.84 -18.03 35.83
C SER A 334 -18.40 -18.41 37.25
N VAL A 335 -18.20 -17.43 38.14
CA VAL A 335 -17.88 -17.67 39.56
C VAL A 335 -19.09 -18.28 40.27
N LYS A 336 -20.27 -17.67 40.13
CA LYS A 336 -21.52 -18.17 40.75
C LYS A 336 -21.85 -19.60 40.33
N ALA A 337 -21.67 -19.91 39.04
CA ALA A 337 -21.92 -21.23 38.48
C ALA A 337 -20.78 -22.24 38.73
N LYS A 338 -19.70 -21.85 39.41
CA LYS A 338 -18.48 -22.67 39.59
C LYS A 338 -17.91 -23.19 38.27
N LYS A 339 -18.03 -22.39 37.21
CA LYS A 339 -17.60 -22.67 35.82
C LYS A 339 -16.47 -21.74 35.37
N GLN A 340 -15.72 -21.15 36.29
CA GLN A 340 -14.69 -20.17 35.96
C GLN A 340 -13.58 -20.82 35.10
N PRO A 341 -13.28 -20.29 33.91
CA PRO A 341 -12.16 -20.80 33.11
C PRO A 341 -10.81 -20.58 33.82
N THR A 342 -9.97 -21.61 33.89
CA THR A 342 -8.65 -21.57 34.55
C THR A 342 -7.53 -20.97 33.68
N CYS A 343 -7.85 -20.50 32.47
CA CYS A 343 -6.85 -19.96 31.54
C CYS A 343 -6.44 -18.52 31.88
N SER A 344 -5.20 -18.15 31.51
CA SER A 344 -4.65 -16.81 31.71
C SER A 344 -5.51 -15.68 31.14
N SER A 345 -6.19 -15.91 30.01
CA SER A 345 -7.11 -14.93 29.43
C SER A 345 -8.29 -14.60 30.33
N CYS A 346 -8.82 -15.58 31.08
CA CYS A 346 -9.92 -15.32 32.02
C CYS A 346 -9.43 -14.48 33.21
N SER A 347 -8.25 -14.80 33.75
CA SER A 347 -7.64 -14.03 34.84
C SER A 347 -7.35 -12.59 34.41
N ALA A 348 -6.79 -12.39 33.21
CA ALA A 348 -6.53 -11.07 32.65
C ALA A 348 -7.82 -10.25 32.47
N VAL A 349 -8.87 -10.85 31.90
CA VAL A 349 -10.18 -10.19 31.76
C VAL A 349 -10.79 -9.86 33.13
N ALA A 350 -10.79 -10.81 34.08
CA ALA A 350 -11.33 -10.60 35.41
C ALA A 350 -10.58 -9.50 36.19
N ASN A 351 -9.27 -9.37 36.00
CA ASN A 351 -8.49 -8.27 36.57
C ASN A 351 -8.83 -6.94 35.91
N ALA A 352 -8.84 -6.90 34.58
CA ALA A 352 -9.08 -5.68 33.82
C ALA A 352 -10.47 -5.08 34.07
N VAL A 353 -11.53 -5.90 34.10
CA VAL A 353 -12.90 -5.38 34.31
C VAL A 353 -13.14 -4.84 35.72
N ARG A 354 -12.26 -5.12 36.69
CA ARG A 354 -12.28 -4.51 38.02
C ARG A 354 -11.59 -3.14 38.05
N GLU A 355 -10.78 -2.83 37.04
CA GLU A 355 -10.11 -1.56 36.93
C GLU A 355 -11.11 -0.46 36.53
N GLN A 356 -11.36 0.47 37.43
CA GLN A 356 -12.34 1.55 37.23
C GLN A 356 -12.00 2.46 36.04
N LEU A 357 -10.71 2.63 35.74
CA LEU A 357 -10.24 3.49 34.65
C LEU A 357 -10.20 2.81 33.28
N LEU A 358 -10.40 1.49 33.19
CA LEU A 358 -10.37 0.77 31.91
C LEU A 358 -11.28 1.39 30.83
N PRO A 359 -12.58 1.67 31.07
CA PRO A 359 -13.42 2.32 30.07
C PRO A 359 -12.91 3.71 29.66
N VAL A 360 -12.37 4.48 30.62
CA VAL A 360 -11.82 5.82 30.36
C VAL A 360 -10.57 5.74 29.48
N LYS A 361 -9.67 4.79 29.77
CA LYS A 361 -8.45 4.52 28.98
C LYS A 361 -8.80 4.09 27.56
N LEU A 362 -9.74 3.16 27.40
CA LEU A 362 -10.22 2.70 26.10
C LEU A 362 -10.84 3.86 25.29
N ALA A 363 -11.70 4.67 25.91
CA ALA A 363 -12.33 5.81 25.26
C ALA A 363 -11.32 6.90 24.84
N PHE A 364 -10.31 7.18 25.68
CA PHE A 364 -9.23 8.10 25.34
C PHE A 364 -8.43 7.60 24.14
N MET A 365 -7.99 6.33 24.17
CA MET A 365 -7.23 5.71 23.08
C MET A 365 -8.02 5.68 21.78
N LEU A 366 -9.32 5.35 21.85
CA LEU A 366 -10.22 5.40 20.70
C LEU A 366 -10.26 6.80 20.08
N SER A 367 -10.33 7.85 20.91
CA SER A 367 -10.37 9.23 20.39
C SER A 367 -9.12 9.63 19.61
N ILE A 368 -7.95 9.05 19.92
CA ILE A 368 -6.72 9.27 19.15
C ILE A 368 -6.71 8.41 17.89
N CYS A 369 -7.23 7.17 17.98
CA CYS A 369 -7.39 6.29 16.83
C CYS A 369 -8.29 6.94 15.76
N GLU A 370 -9.46 7.43 16.16
CA GLU A 370 -10.45 8.11 15.29
C GLU A 370 -9.90 9.39 14.66
N GLU A 371 -8.96 10.08 15.33
CA GLU A 371 -8.29 11.25 14.76
C GLU A 371 -7.27 10.88 13.67
N LEU A 372 -6.63 9.71 13.78
CA LEU A 372 -5.61 9.23 12.84
C LEU A 372 -6.20 8.38 11.69
N GLU A 373 -7.35 7.75 11.89
CA GLU A 373 -8.00 6.86 10.91
C GLU A 373 -8.33 7.52 9.54
N PRO A 374 -8.80 8.78 9.46
CA PRO A 374 -9.09 9.43 8.18
C PRO A 374 -7.89 9.46 7.23
N PHE A 375 -6.68 9.62 7.77
CA PHE A 375 -5.45 9.55 6.98
C PHE A 375 -5.27 8.19 6.31
N LEU A 376 -5.57 7.11 7.03
CA LEU A 376 -5.44 5.77 6.47
C LEU A 376 -6.47 5.56 5.36
N ALA A 377 -7.70 6.00 5.57
CA ALA A 377 -8.75 5.88 4.56
C ALA A 377 -8.39 6.61 3.27
N GLU A 378 -7.81 7.82 3.39
CA GLU A 378 -7.39 8.64 2.25
C GLU A 378 -6.16 8.06 1.52
N PHE A 379 -5.12 7.64 2.25
CA PHE A 379 -3.84 7.22 1.67
C PHE A 379 -3.72 5.71 1.38
N HIS A 380 -4.76 4.93 1.65
CA HIS A 380 -4.89 3.56 1.14
C HIS A 380 -5.49 3.49 -0.27
N ALA A 381 -5.86 4.62 -0.88
CA ALA A 381 -6.40 4.65 -2.24
C ALA A 381 -5.31 4.39 -3.30
N ASP A 382 -5.74 3.85 -4.45
CA ASP A 382 -4.87 3.64 -5.62
C ASP A 382 -4.60 4.94 -6.42
N ASN A 383 -5.20 6.05 -5.99
CA ASN A 383 -5.05 7.37 -6.59
C ASN A 383 -3.64 7.96 -6.36
N PRO A 384 -3.18 8.90 -7.19
CA PRO A 384 -1.91 9.61 -6.98
C PRO A 384 -2.00 10.59 -5.81
N MET A 385 -1.78 10.11 -4.58
CA MET A 385 -2.02 10.90 -3.36
C MET A 385 -0.85 11.79 -2.89
N VAL A 386 0.32 11.73 -3.55
CA VAL A 386 1.51 12.53 -3.17
C VAL A 386 1.22 14.04 -3.07
N PRO A 387 0.43 14.67 -3.98
CA PRO A 387 0.11 16.10 -3.88
C PRO A 387 -0.59 16.49 -2.56
N PHE A 388 -1.40 15.60 -2.00
CA PHE A 388 -2.18 15.86 -0.78
C PHE A 388 -1.42 15.51 0.50
N LEU A 389 -0.30 14.77 0.39
CA LEU A 389 0.45 14.22 1.52
C LEU A 389 0.92 15.29 2.51
N SER A 390 1.45 16.42 2.02
CA SER A 390 1.92 17.49 2.91
C SER A 390 0.77 18.13 3.69
N THR A 391 -0.38 18.35 3.05
CA THR A 391 -1.53 18.99 3.69
C THR A 391 -2.12 18.08 4.75
N ALA A 392 -2.34 16.81 4.41
CA ALA A 392 -2.90 15.81 5.32
C ALA A 392 -2.00 15.60 6.56
N LEU A 393 -0.69 15.40 6.35
CA LEU A 393 0.26 15.24 7.47
C LEU A 393 0.35 16.48 8.35
N HIS A 394 0.31 17.68 7.75
CA HIS A 394 0.31 18.93 8.52
C HIS A 394 -0.94 19.03 9.40
N SER A 395 -2.11 18.73 8.83
CA SER A 395 -3.40 18.75 9.54
C SER A 395 -3.39 17.81 10.75
N ILE A 396 -2.98 16.55 10.55
CA ILE A 396 -2.95 15.53 11.61
C ILE A 396 -1.97 15.90 12.71
N LEU A 397 -0.75 16.30 12.35
CA LEU A 397 0.25 16.67 13.34
C LEU A 397 -0.23 17.90 14.14
N ARG A 398 -0.83 18.89 13.46
CA ARG A 398 -1.39 20.09 14.11
C ARG A 398 -2.53 19.73 15.06
N SER A 399 -3.40 18.81 14.66
CA SER A 399 -4.52 18.33 15.48
C SER A 399 -4.04 17.60 16.75
N LEU A 400 -3.07 16.69 16.62
CA LEU A 400 -2.48 16.00 17.77
C LEU A 400 -1.78 16.99 18.72
N LEU A 401 -1.00 17.92 18.17
CA LEU A 401 -0.32 18.95 18.96
C LEU A 401 -1.32 19.87 19.66
N ALA A 402 -2.47 20.18 19.06
CA ALA A 402 -3.52 20.99 19.67
C ALA A 402 -4.07 20.41 20.98
N ARG A 403 -3.90 19.10 21.21
CA ARG A 403 -4.28 18.47 22.48
C ARG A 403 -3.33 18.80 23.64
N ILE A 404 -2.07 19.18 23.36
CA ILE A 404 -1.01 19.33 24.38
C ILE A 404 -0.20 20.62 24.30
N VAL A 405 -0.26 21.37 23.19
CA VAL A 405 0.50 22.59 22.94
C VAL A 405 -0.40 23.82 23.07
N LYS A 406 0.13 24.91 23.62
CA LYS A 406 -0.60 26.18 23.76
C LYS A 406 -1.00 26.76 22.39
N LYS A 407 -2.14 27.44 22.36
CA LYS A 407 -2.73 27.96 21.11
C LYS A 407 -1.81 28.97 20.42
N GLU A 408 -1.19 29.86 21.17
CA GLU A 408 -0.26 30.87 20.69
C GLU A 408 0.97 30.26 20.00
N VAL A 409 1.50 29.16 20.52
CA VAL A 409 2.64 28.43 19.93
C VAL A 409 2.22 27.76 18.62
N LEU A 410 1.04 27.17 18.57
CA LEU A 410 0.50 26.56 17.34
C LEU A 410 0.17 27.58 16.25
N VAL A 411 -0.34 28.76 16.64
CA VAL A 411 -0.59 29.87 15.71
C VAL A 411 0.73 30.38 15.13
N ALA A 412 1.78 30.51 15.95
CA ALA A 412 3.11 30.90 15.48
C ALA A 412 3.76 29.85 14.56
N ALA A 413 3.43 28.56 14.74
CA ALA A 413 3.86 27.45 13.89
C ALA A 413 2.92 27.26 12.67
N ASP A 414 2.86 28.27 11.81
CA ASP A 414 2.02 28.37 10.62
C ASP A 414 2.48 27.52 9.42
N THR A 415 3.70 27.00 9.44
CA THR A 415 4.28 26.19 8.35
C THR A 415 4.62 24.77 8.82
N PRO A 416 4.64 23.77 7.91
CA PRO A 416 5.09 22.43 8.26
C PRO A 416 6.49 22.41 8.90
N ALA A 417 7.42 23.24 8.41
CA ALA A 417 8.77 23.30 8.95
C ALA A 417 8.83 23.83 10.39
N LYS A 418 8.01 24.84 10.75
CA LYS A 418 7.90 25.32 12.13
C LYS A 418 7.20 24.30 13.02
N LEU A 419 6.14 23.65 12.51
CA LEU A 419 5.38 22.64 13.26
C LEU A 419 6.25 21.45 13.68
N LEU A 420 7.14 20.98 12.81
CA LEU A 420 8.09 19.90 13.09
C LEU A 420 9.16 20.27 14.14
N LYS A 421 9.33 21.56 14.44
CA LYS A 421 10.35 22.07 15.38
C LYS A 421 9.80 22.41 16.77
N ILE A 422 8.49 22.21 17.01
CA ILE A 422 7.91 22.43 18.33
C ILE A 422 8.52 21.40 19.29
N ASP A 423 9.22 21.92 20.29
CA ASP A 423 9.82 21.12 21.36
C ASP A 423 8.76 20.85 22.44
N LEU A 424 8.37 19.58 22.57
CA LEU A 424 7.37 19.14 23.56
C LEU A 424 7.97 18.96 24.95
N GLU A 425 9.29 19.00 25.12
CA GLU A 425 9.93 18.93 26.43
C GLU A 425 10.02 20.31 27.10
N LYS A 426 9.89 21.39 26.32
CA LYS A 426 9.71 22.74 26.84
C LYS A 426 8.32 22.94 27.41
N LEU A 427 8.24 23.05 28.74
CA LEU A 427 6.98 23.29 29.47
C LEU A 427 6.27 24.58 29.05
N GLU A 428 7.03 25.60 28.63
CA GLU A 428 6.49 26.87 28.09
C GLU A 428 5.64 26.68 26.82
N ASN A 429 5.92 25.62 26.05
CA ASN A 429 5.16 25.29 24.84
C ASN A 429 3.86 24.53 25.15
N CYS A 430 3.83 23.78 26.26
CA CYS A 430 2.75 22.85 26.57
C CYS A 430 1.63 23.49 27.41
N ILE A 431 0.41 23.00 27.25
CA ILE A 431 -0.70 23.40 28.13
C ILE A 431 -0.50 22.82 29.55
N PRO A 432 -0.93 23.53 30.60
CA PRO A 432 -0.90 22.99 31.96
C PRO A 432 -1.72 21.70 32.09
N LEU A 433 -1.17 20.68 32.75
CA LEU A 433 -1.82 19.39 32.94
C LEU A 433 -3.28 19.46 33.49
N PRO A 434 -3.63 20.36 34.44
CA PRO A 434 -5.00 20.49 34.89
C PRO A 434 -5.99 20.85 33.77
N THR A 435 -5.54 21.65 32.79
CA THR A 435 -6.31 22.09 31.63
C THR A 435 -6.36 21.07 30.49
N PHE A 436 -5.54 20.02 30.54
CA PHE A 436 -5.54 18.96 29.53
C PHE A 436 -6.92 18.31 29.41
N ASP A 437 -7.42 18.29 28.17
CA ASP A 437 -8.69 17.68 27.79
C ASP A 437 -8.47 16.24 27.34
N ILE A 438 -9.02 15.29 28.10
CA ILE A 438 -8.99 13.85 27.79
C ILE A 438 -9.97 13.47 26.66
N GLY A 439 -10.73 14.42 26.12
CA GLY A 439 -11.72 14.21 25.07
C GLY A 439 -13.11 13.86 25.62
N PHE A 440 -14.14 14.11 24.79
CA PHE A 440 -15.54 13.96 25.17
C PHE A 440 -15.91 12.54 25.63
N ALA A 441 -15.53 11.52 24.85
CA ALA A 441 -15.85 10.13 25.16
C ALA A 441 -15.21 9.67 26.48
N ALA A 442 -13.94 10.01 26.72
CA ALA A 442 -13.27 9.69 27.97
C ALA A 442 -13.87 10.45 29.16
N LYS A 443 -14.22 11.73 29.00
CA LYS A 443 -14.97 12.50 30.02
C LYS A 443 -16.29 11.82 30.37
N LYS A 444 -17.05 11.38 29.37
CA LYS A 444 -18.32 10.67 29.56
C LYS A 444 -18.16 9.38 30.36
N GLU A 445 -17.14 8.58 30.07
CA GLU A 445 -16.85 7.37 30.86
C GLU A 445 -16.35 7.72 32.27
N LEU A 446 -15.52 8.75 32.41
CA LEU A 446 -15.01 9.19 33.71
C LEU A 446 -16.13 9.66 34.65
N CYS A 447 -17.21 10.27 34.14
CA CYS A 447 -18.38 10.66 34.93
C CYS A 447 -19.12 9.46 35.56
N LYS A 448 -18.96 8.25 35.02
CA LYS A 448 -19.57 7.02 35.56
C LYS A 448 -18.69 6.37 36.64
N VAL A 449 -17.43 6.79 36.74
CA VAL A 449 -16.48 6.27 37.73
C VAL A 449 -16.78 6.92 39.09
N PRO A 450 -16.82 6.15 40.20
CA PRO A 450 -16.94 6.71 41.53
C PRO A 450 -15.84 7.74 41.83
N LYS A 451 -16.06 8.61 42.82
CA LYS A 451 -15.06 9.61 43.23
C LYS A 451 -13.70 8.93 43.47
N MET A 452 -12.69 9.40 42.76
CA MET A 452 -11.35 8.83 42.74
C MET A 452 -10.35 9.76 43.43
N PRO A 453 -9.26 9.23 44.03
CA PRO A 453 -8.17 10.05 44.53
C PRO A 453 -7.62 10.99 43.46
N GLN A 454 -7.39 12.26 43.82
CA GLN A 454 -6.86 13.28 42.92
C GLN A 454 -5.51 12.88 42.31
N LEU A 455 -4.66 12.17 43.07
CA LEU A 455 -3.39 11.65 42.60
C LEU A 455 -3.55 10.66 41.44
N THR A 456 -4.56 9.78 41.49
CA THR A 456 -4.83 8.81 40.42
C THR A 456 -5.32 9.51 39.16
N LEU A 457 -6.21 10.51 39.31
CA LEU A 457 -6.68 11.31 38.18
C LEU A 457 -5.54 12.13 37.54
N HIS A 458 -4.67 12.71 38.37
CA HIS A 458 -3.47 13.43 37.94
C HIS A 458 -2.53 12.51 37.15
N GLN A 459 -2.25 11.31 37.66
CA GLN A 459 -1.42 10.32 36.97
C GLN A 459 -2.06 9.88 35.64
N PHE A 460 -3.36 9.62 35.61
CA PHE A 460 -4.08 9.28 34.38
C PHE A 460 -3.93 10.38 33.31
N LYS A 461 -4.11 11.66 33.68
CA LYS A 461 -3.89 12.77 32.75
C LYS A 461 -2.44 12.83 32.27
N LYS A 462 -1.47 12.60 33.17
CA LYS A 462 -0.04 12.58 32.81
C LYS A 462 0.24 11.49 31.78
N ASP A 463 -0.31 10.30 31.97
CA ASP A 463 -0.20 9.19 31.02
C ASP A 463 -0.85 9.54 29.67
N CYS A 464 -2.02 10.18 29.65
CA CYS A 464 -2.65 10.66 28.42
C CYS A 464 -1.76 11.68 27.67
N VAL A 465 -1.13 12.62 28.38
CA VAL A 465 -0.19 13.56 27.76
C VAL A 465 1.03 12.82 27.20
N SER A 466 1.58 11.86 27.94
CA SER A 466 2.69 11.01 27.47
C SER A 466 2.32 10.23 26.21
N PHE A 467 1.09 9.71 26.12
CA PHE A 467 0.58 9.05 24.92
C PHE A 467 0.65 9.99 23.72
N VAL A 468 0.05 11.19 23.82
CA VAL A 468 -0.01 12.16 22.71
C VAL A 468 1.39 12.64 22.33
N LYS A 469 2.26 12.92 23.32
CA LYS A 469 3.66 13.28 23.08
C LYS A 469 4.40 12.19 22.29
N ALA A 470 4.28 10.94 22.71
CA ALA A 470 4.92 9.82 22.02
C ALA A 470 4.39 9.64 20.59
N CYS A 471 3.09 9.82 20.36
CA CYS A 471 2.52 9.87 19.01
C CYS A 471 3.16 11.00 18.18
N CYS A 472 3.17 12.23 18.69
CA CYS A 472 3.74 13.39 18.00
C CYS A 472 5.21 13.19 17.67
N HIS A 473 6.03 12.75 18.64
CA HIS A 473 7.45 12.47 18.44
C HIS A 473 7.66 11.45 17.32
N LYS A 474 6.86 10.38 17.29
CA LYS A 474 7.00 9.35 16.26
C LYS A 474 6.57 9.83 14.87
N VAL A 475 5.48 10.60 14.79
CA VAL A 475 5.07 11.25 13.54
C VAL A 475 6.19 12.16 13.04
N VAL A 476 6.75 13.02 13.89
CA VAL A 476 7.85 13.93 13.55
C VAL A 476 9.11 13.17 13.16
N GLU A 477 9.51 12.13 13.89
CA GLU A 477 10.74 11.35 13.67
C GLU A 477 10.83 10.85 12.22
N ARG A 478 9.73 10.31 11.67
CA ARG A 478 9.70 9.69 10.34
C ARG A 478 8.82 10.43 9.33
N SER A 479 8.47 11.70 9.60
CA SER A 479 7.51 12.43 8.76
C SER A 479 8.04 12.69 7.35
N PRO A 480 7.26 12.37 6.31
CA PRO A 480 7.46 12.88 4.96
C PRO A 480 7.53 14.42 4.88
N LEU A 481 6.97 15.15 5.84
CA LEU A 481 7.02 16.63 5.88
C LEU A 481 8.43 17.20 5.99
N LYS A 482 9.43 16.38 6.35
CA LYS A 482 10.83 16.81 6.40
C LYS A 482 11.39 17.12 5.02
N TYR A 483 10.91 16.42 3.99
CA TYR A 483 11.43 16.51 2.63
C TYR A 483 10.84 17.72 1.90
N LYS A 484 11.72 18.50 1.24
CA LYS A 484 11.30 19.63 0.40
C LYS A 484 10.33 19.17 -0.68
N LEU A 485 10.62 18.06 -1.36
CA LEU A 485 9.80 17.53 -2.44
C LEU A 485 8.39 17.19 -1.98
N THR A 486 8.21 16.53 -0.84
CA THR A 486 6.86 16.26 -0.28
C THR A 486 6.08 17.55 -0.05
N ARG A 487 6.73 18.60 0.48
CA ARG A 487 6.09 19.91 0.70
C ARG A 487 5.85 20.68 -0.60
N GLY A 488 6.69 20.49 -1.61
CA GLY A 488 6.60 21.15 -2.91
C GLY A 488 5.58 20.49 -3.83
N ALA A 489 5.43 19.16 -3.77
CA ALA A 489 4.52 18.37 -4.58
C ALA A 489 3.04 18.77 -4.41
N SER A 490 2.70 19.47 -3.32
CA SER A 490 1.39 20.09 -3.16
C SER A 490 1.11 21.19 -4.18
N CYS A 491 2.07 21.59 -5.02
CA CYS A 491 1.81 22.44 -6.19
C CYS A 491 0.84 21.80 -7.18
N LEU A 492 0.68 20.47 -7.14
CA LEU A 492 -0.27 19.71 -7.96
C LEU A 492 -1.63 19.51 -7.27
N ASP A 493 -1.77 19.88 -6.00
CA ASP A 493 -3.08 19.93 -5.34
C ASP A 493 -3.84 21.15 -5.89
N PRO A 494 -5.06 20.97 -6.46
CA PRO A 494 -5.83 22.06 -7.06
C PRO A 494 -5.97 23.29 -6.16
N THR A 495 -6.03 23.11 -4.84
CA THR A 495 -6.13 24.19 -3.86
C THR A 495 -4.95 25.15 -3.93
N PHE A 496 -3.74 24.62 -4.16
CA PHE A 496 -2.52 25.41 -4.31
C PHE A 496 -2.24 25.73 -5.77
N ALA A 497 -2.48 24.81 -6.70
CA ALA A 497 -2.23 25.00 -8.12
C ALA A 497 -2.99 26.22 -8.68
N LEU A 498 -4.22 26.43 -8.21
CA LEU A 498 -5.05 27.57 -8.59
C LEU A 498 -4.76 28.84 -7.78
N SER A 499 -3.91 28.77 -6.76
CA SER A 499 -3.54 29.91 -5.93
C SER A 499 -2.42 30.73 -6.61
N PRO A 500 -2.64 32.02 -6.92
CA PRO A 500 -1.63 32.84 -7.59
C PRO A 500 -0.39 33.10 -6.71
N GLU A 501 -0.53 33.00 -5.38
CA GLU A 501 0.58 33.21 -4.45
C GLU A 501 1.19 31.90 -3.98
N ALA A 502 0.37 30.93 -3.56
CA ALA A 502 0.87 29.71 -2.96
C ALA A 502 1.36 28.70 -4.01
N GLY A 503 0.72 28.63 -5.17
CA GLY A 503 1.08 27.72 -6.27
C GLY A 503 2.53 27.89 -6.72
N PRO A 504 2.95 29.10 -7.13
CA PRO A 504 4.33 29.35 -7.53
C PRO A 504 5.34 29.01 -6.43
N LYS A 505 5.08 29.37 -5.16
CA LYS A 505 5.97 29.05 -4.04
C LYS A 505 6.17 27.54 -3.87
N ARG A 506 5.09 26.75 -4.00
CA ARG A 506 5.15 25.29 -3.91
C ARG A 506 5.86 24.67 -5.12
N LEU A 507 5.59 25.19 -6.30
CA LEU A 507 6.24 24.75 -7.54
C LEU A 507 7.74 25.04 -7.49
N THR A 508 8.16 26.25 -7.09
CA THR A 508 9.57 26.58 -6.88
C THR A 508 10.22 25.61 -5.88
N LEU A 509 9.57 25.31 -4.76
CA LEU A 509 10.10 24.36 -3.78
C LEU A 509 10.26 22.93 -4.34
N ALA A 510 9.36 22.49 -5.23
CA ALA A 510 9.49 21.22 -5.92
C ALA A 510 10.63 21.27 -6.96
N LEU A 511 10.68 22.33 -7.76
CA LEU A 511 11.69 22.54 -8.79
C LEU A 511 13.09 22.65 -8.19
N GLU A 512 13.28 23.31 -7.05
CA GLU A 512 14.57 23.31 -6.33
C GLU A 512 15.13 21.88 -6.20
N VAL A 513 14.30 20.92 -5.78
CA VAL A 513 14.76 19.53 -5.64
C VAL A 513 14.99 18.86 -6.99
N LEU A 514 14.15 19.15 -7.99
CA LEU A 514 14.25 18.54 -9.32
C LEU A 514 15.37 19.15 -10.18
N SER A 515 15.79 20.39 -9.91
CA SER A 515 16.80 21.13 -10.66
C SER A 515 18.16 21.16 -9.95
N GLU A 516 18.21 21.08 -8.61
CA GLU A 516 19.47 20.86 -7.86
C GLU A 516 20.01 19.43 -8.05
N GLN A 517 19.26 18.56 -8.75
CA GLN A 517 19.56 17.14 -8.96
C GLN A 517 19.68 16.72 -10.43
N GLN A 518 19.68 17.69 -11.35
CA GLN A 518 20.21 17.55 -12.71
C GLN A 518 21.61 18.14 -12.76
#